data_AF-A0A847YTS3-F1
#
_entry.id   AF-A0A847YTS3-F1
#
_cell.length_a   1.000
_cell.length_b   1.000
_cell.length_c   1.000
_cell.angle_alpha   90.00
_cell.angle_beta   90.00
_cell.angle_gamma   90.00
#
_symmetry.space_group_name_H-M   'P 1'
#
loop_
_entity.id
_entity.type
_entity.pdbx_description
1 polymer ?
#
loop_
_entity_poly.entity_id
_entity_poly.type
_entity_poly.pdbx_seq_one_letter_code
_entity_poly.pdbx_strand_id
1 'polypeptide(L)' 'DVRSQAGNPSSSLVTAAKPVKEKGAASVFIEDEDLEGRDATVVLIDKEGTPVAQISTVIGGGKNG' A
#
# COMPACT_ATOMS: atom_id res chain seq x y z
N ASP A 1 0.55 -3.36 2.64
CA ASP A 1 1.51 -3.17 1.53
C ASP A 1 0.96 -2.09 0.60
N VAL A 2 1.79 -1.46 -0.23
CA VAL A 2 1.37 -0.53 -1.29
C VAL A 2 2.06 -0.93 -2.59
N ARG A 3 1.29 -1.16 -3.65
CA ARG A 3 1.79 -1.68 -4.93
C ARG A 3 1.37 -0.80 -6.10
N SER A 4 2.23 -0.66 -7.11
CA SER A 4 1.82 -0.06 -8.40
C SER A 4 0.99 -1.02 -9.24
N GLN A 5 1.09 -2.33 -9.00
CA GLN A 5 0.26 -3.37 -9.59
C GLN A 5 -0.24 -4.32 -8.50
N ALA A 6 -1.55 -4.24 -8.17
CA ALA A 6 -2.12 -4.96 -7.02
C ALA A 6 -1.77 -6.46 -6.95
N GLY A 7 -1.86 -7.15 -8.10
CA GLY A 7 -1.60 -8.58 -8.23
C GLY A 7 -0.12 -8.98 -8.33
N ASN A 8 0.80 -8.02 -8.36
CA ASN A 8 2.23 -8.29 -8.50
C ASN A 8 3.01 -7.88 -7.23
N PRO A 9 3.41 -8.84 -6.38
CA PRO A 9 4.17 -8.56 -5.15
C PRO A 9 5.50 -7.83 -5.39
N SER A 10 6.14 -7.98 -6.55
CA SER A 10 7.41 -7.29 -6.85
C SER A 10 7.23 -5.80 -7.16
N SER A 11 6.00 -5.34 -7.29
CA SER A 11 5.66 -3.93 -7.53
C SER A 11 5.41 -3.13 -6.24
N SER A 12 5.79 -3.67 -5.08
CA SER A 12 5.70 -2.96 -3.80
C SER A 12 6.55 -1.69 -3.83
N LEU A 13 5.94 -0.59 -3.39
CA LEU A 13 6.53 0.75 -3.33
C LEU A 13 7.03 1.09 -1.92
N VAL A 14 6.93 0.14 -0.99
CA VAL A 14 7.40 0.30 0.39
C VAL A 14 8.54 -0.69 0.66
N THR A 15 9.49 -0.27 1.49
CA THR A 15 10.65 -1.12 1.85
C THR A 15 10.27 -2.37 2.62
N ALA A 16 9.16 -2.33 3.37
CA ALA A 16 8.58 -3.48 4.04
C ALA A 16 7.08 -3.31 4.26
N ALA A 17 6.34 -4.41 4.18
CA ALA A 17 4.94 -4.45 4.57
C ALA A 17 4.80 -4.06 6.06
N LYS A 18 3.95 -3.08 6.34
CA LYS A 18 3.71 -2.59 7.70
C LYS A 18 2.65 -3.45 8.39
N PRO A 19 2.90 -3.93 9.62
CA PRO A 19 1.91 -4.68 10.38
C PRO A 19 0.72 -3.79 10.74
N VAL A 20 -0.47 -4.38 10.77
CA VAL A 20 -1.69 -3.73 11.26
C VAL A 20 -1.65 -3.73 12.79
N LYS A 21 -1.79 -2.55 13.42
CA LYS A 21 -1.79 -2.39 14.88
C LYS A 21 -3.12 -2.83 15.49
N GLU A 22 -3.18 -2.94 16.82
CA GLU A 22 -4.35 -3.44 17.60
C GLU A 22 -5.71 -2.79 17.26
N LYS A 23 -5.73 -1.57 16.71
CA LYS A 23 -6.96 -0.86 16.29
C LYS A 23 -7.29 -1.00 14.80
N GLY A 24 -6.68 -1.92 14.08
CA GLY A 24 -6.90 -2.08 12.64
C GLY A 24 -6.21 -1.01 11.79
N ALA A 25 -5.30 -0.23 12.36
CA ALA A 25 -4.62 0.88 11.69
C ALA A 25 -3.17 0.54 11.32
N ALA A 26 -2.73 0.98 10.15
CA ALA A 26 -1.34 0.94 9.71
C ALA A 26 -1.00 2.26 9.01
N SER A 27 0.27 2.68 9.11
CA SER A 27 0.80 3.83 8.38
C SER A 27 1.96 3.35 7.54
N VAL A 28 1.89 3.64 6.25
CA VAL A 28 2.89 3.30 5.23
C VAL A 28 3.55 4.59 4.77
N PHE A 29 4.86 4.51 4.54
CA PHE A 29 5.66 5.63 4.06
C PHE A 29 6.37 5.18 2.78
N ILE A 30 6.31 6.02 1.76
CA ILE A 30 6.98 5.82 0.48
C ILE A 30 8.11 6.84 0.43
N GLU A 31 9.33 6.35 0.28
CA GLU A 31 10.54 7.19 0.36
C GLU A 31 10.78 7.99 -0.92
N ASP A 32 10.25 7.52 -2.05
CA ASP A 32 10.41 8.15 -3.35
C ASP A 32 9.34 9.24 -3.56
N GLU A 33 9.76 10.49 -3.48
CA GLU A 33 8.91 11.68 -3.64
C GLU A 33 8.41 11.86 -5.08
N ASP A 34 9.09 11.30 -6.09
CA ASP A 34 8.67 11.38 -7.50
C ASP A 34 7.40 10.54 -7.79
N LEU A 35 6.98 9.73 -6.81
CA LEU A 35 5.77 8.92 -6.88
C LEU A 35 4.52 9.65 -6.37
N GLU A 36 4.66 10.86 -5.80
CA GLU A 36 3.52 11.66 -5.39
C GLU A 36 2.55 11.90 -6.58
N GLY A 37 1.24 11.81 -6.30
CA GLY A 37 0.20 11.98 -7.30
C GLY A 37 -0.02 10.77 -8.22
N ARG A 38 0.77 9.70 -8.10
CA ARG A 38 0.61 8.48 -8.90
C ARG A 38 -0.42 7.53 -8.30
N ASP A 39 -1.12 6.83 -9.19
CA ASP A 39 -2.02 5.74 -8.83
C ASP A 39 -1.25 4.58 -8.19
N ALA A 40 -1.81 4.04 -7.12
CA ALA A 40 -1.31 2.88 -6.43
C ALA A 40 -2.47 2.06 -5.85
N THR A 41 -2.15 0.90 -5.29
CA THR A 41 -3.11 0.07 -4.59
C THR A 41 -2.58 -0.26 -3.20
N VAL A 42 -3.37 0.03 -2.17
CA VAL A 42 -3.16 -0.51 -0.83
C VAL A 42 -3.60 -1.96 -0.83
N VAL A 43 -2.71 -2.86 -0.45
CA VAL A 43 -2.98 -4.31 -0.39
C VAL A 43 -2.82 -4.79 1.05
N LEU A 44 -3.88 -5.39 1.59
CA LEU A 44 -3.83 -6.16 2.83
C LEU A 44 -3.39 -7.59 2.47
N ILE A 45 -2.30 -8.04 3.08
CA ILE A 45 -1.76 -9.39 2.91
C ILE A 45 -1.88 -10.16 4.22
N ASP A 46 -2.09 -11.47 4.13
CA ASP A 46 -2.00 -12.37 5.28
C ASP A 46 -0.53 -12.70 5.63
N LYS A 47 -0.35 -13.63 6.58
CA LYS A 47 0.96 -14.06 7.05
C LYS A 47 1.76 -14.84 6.01
N GLU A 48 1.11 -15.38 4.99
CA GLU A 48 1.71 -16.14 3.89
C GLU A 48 2.08 -15.21 2.72
N GLY A 49 1.73 -13.92 2.80
CA GLY A 49 1.95 -12.93 1.74
C GLY A 49 0.83 -12.89 0.71
N THR A 50 -0.27 -13.61 0.93
CA THR A 50 -1.41 -13.66 0.02
C THR A 50 -2.29 -12.41 0.18
N PRO A 51 -2.64 -11.71 -0.91
CA PRO A 51 -3.60 -10.59 -0.86
C PRO A 51 -4.98 -11.06 -0.41
N VAL A 52 -5.52 -10.42 0.63
CA VAL A 52 -6.88 -10.68 1.16
C VAL A 52 -7.85 -9.53 0.94
N ALA A 53 -7.34 -8.31 0.71
CA ALA A 53 -8.13 -7.14 0.32
C ALA A 53 -7.26 -6.12 -0.41
N GLN A 54 -7.88 -5.30 -1.27
CA GLN A 54 -7.19 -4.27 -2.03
C GLN A 54 -8.07 -3.02 -2.24
N ILE A 55 -7.47 -1.84 -2.22
CA ILE A 55 -8.15 -0.55 -2.43
C ILE A 55 -7.24 0.36 -3.25
N SER A 56 -7.77 0.95 -4.32
CA SER A 56 -7.08 1.97 -5.12
C SER A 56 -6.87 3.26 -4.34
N THR A 57 -5.71 3.89 -4.51
CA THR A 57 -5.35 5.15 -3.86
C THR A 57 -4.43 5.96 -4.76
N VAL A 58 -4.22 7.23 -4.40
CA VAL A 58 -3.15 8.07 -4.95
C VAL A 58 -2.10 8.29 -3.87
N ILE A 59 -0.82 8.23 -4.22
CA ILE A 59 0.30 8.49 -3.31
C ILE A 59 0.34 9.97 -2.96
N GLY A 60 0.44 10.32 -1.68
CA GLY A 60 0.41 11.71 -1.18
C GLY A 60 -0.96 12.41 -1.28
N GLY A 61 -1.83 11.96 -2.21
CA GLY A 61 -3.14 12.55 -2.50
C GLY A 61 -4.27 12.06 -1.59
N GLY A 62 -4.21 12.38 -0.30
CA GLY A 62 -5.30 12.10 0.64
C GLY A 62 -6.56 12.92 0.35
N LYS A 63 -7.48 12.38 -0.47
CA LYS A 63 -8.96 12.44 -0.37
C LYS A 63 -9.61 12.03 -1.70
N ASN A 64 -10.33 10.91 -1.71
CA ASN A 64 -11.46 10.70 -2.62
C ASN A 64 -12.72 10.77 -1.76
N GLY A 65 -13.31 11.96 -1.67
CA GLY A 65 -14.59 12.23 -1.04
C GLY A 65 -15.30 13.32 -1.82
#